data_AF-A0A842YBX9-F1
#
_entry.id   AF-A0A842YBX9-F1
#
_cell.length_a   1.000
_cell.length_b   1.000
_cell.length_c   1.000
_cell.angle_alpha   90.00
_cell.angle_beta   90.00
_cell.angle_gamma   90.00
#
_symmetry.space_group_name_H-M   'P 1'
#
loop_
_entity.id
_entity.type
_entity.pdbx_description
1 polymer ?
#
loop_
_entity_poly.entity_id
_entity_poly.type
_entity_poly.pdbx_seq_one_letter_code
_entity_poly.pdbx_strand_id
1 'polypeptide(L)'
;MLQKIELDYRKIGTFDYFSGNSESLRIDVFTSEYCSFCEDALEVARAAAGRATYLSNAIEVVERSVDDQPELIEALNLVALPLIQIGRAQIIGLPTQE
;
A
#
# COMPACT_ATOMS: atom_id res chain seq x y z
N MET A 1 34.47 -15.16 2.29
CA MET A 1 33.49 -15.68 1.33
C MET A 1 32.14 -15.11 1.74
N LEU A 2 31.78 -13.92 1.23
CA LEU A 2 30.54 -13.22 1.57
C LEU A 2 29.65 -13.30 0.33
N GLN A 3 28.61 -14.13 0.40
CA GLN A 3 27.58 -14.21 -0.63
C GLN A 3 26.80 -12.90 -0.64
N LYS A 4 26.91 -12.15 -1.75
CA LYS A 4 26.02 -11.02 -2.03
C LYS A 4 24.64 -11.59 -2.33
N ILE A 5 23.67 -11.26 -1.48
CA ILE A 5 22.26 -11.41 -1.79
C ILE A 5 21.90 -10.25 -2.70
N GLU A 6 21.92 -10.47 -4.01
CA GLU A 6 21.30 -9.56 -4.98
C GLU A 6 19.78 -9.68 -4.84
N LEU A 7 19.19 -8.77 -4.07
CA LEU A 7 17.74 -8.53 -4.10
C LEU A 7 17.40 -7.98 -5.49
N ASP A 8 16.60 -8.73 -6.25
CA ASP A 8 16.18 -8.36 -7.59
C ASP A 8 15.12 -7.25 -7.54
N TYR A 9 15.60 -5.99 -7.49
CA TYR A 9 14.78 -4.78 -7.46
C TYR A 9 13.82 -4.62 -8.65
N ARG A 10 13.96 -5.43 -9.71
CA ARG A 10 12.99 -5.43 -10.83
C ARG A 10 11.62 -5.97 -10.43
N LYS A 11 11.50 -6.70 -9.33
CA LYS A 11 10.19 -7.13 -8.80
C LYS A 11 9.47 -6.07 -7.98
N ILE A 12 10.16 -5.04 -7.48
CA ILE A 12 9.55 -3.98 -6.67
C ILE A 12 8.90 -2.92 -7.59
N GLY A 13 9.51 -2.65 -8.74
CA GLY A 13 8.96 -1.75 -9.77
C GLY A 13 7.98 -2.39 -10.77
N THR A 14 7.82 -3.71 -10.71
CA THR A 14 6.85 -4.45 -11.52
C THR A 14 5.87 -5.13 -10.57
N PHE A 15 5.02 -4.33 -9.94
CA PHE A 15 3.80 -4.88 -9.33
C PHE A 15 2.96 -5.40 -10.48
N ASP A 16 2.93 -6.72 -10.66
CA ASP A 16 2.30 -7.43 -11.77
C ASP A 16 0.91 -6.87 -12.04
N TYR A 17 0.75 -6.17 -13.17
CA TYR A 17 -0.54 -5.67 -13.62
C TYR A 17 -0.93 -6.43 -14.89
N PHE A 18 -2.05 -7.14 -14.78
CA PHE A 18 -2.85 -7.76 -15.83
C PHE A 18 -2.32 -9.04 -16.45
N SER A 19 -2.29 -10.11 -15.66
CA SER A 19 -2.42 -11.46 -16.19
C SER A 19 -3.86 -11.95 -16.01
N GLY A 20 -4.77 -11.48 -16.86
CA GLY A 20 -5.98 -12.20 -17.31
C GLY A 20 -6.87 -12.96 -16.31
N ASN A 21 -6.92 -12.60 -15.04
CA ASN A 21 -7.79 -13.21 -14.04
C ASN A 21 -8.41 -12.11 -13.18
N SER A 22 -9.62 -12.32 -12.67
CA SER A 22 -10.43 -11.37 -11.92
C SER A 22 -9.82 -11.01 -10.56
N GLU A 23 -8.64 -10.41 -10.54
CA GLU A 23 -7.90 -10.11 -9.31
C GLU A 23 -8.60 -8.99 -8.53
N SER A 24 -8.75 -9.26 -7.23
CA SER A 24 -9.23 -8.33 -6.20
C SER A 24 -8.48 -7.00 -6.29
N LEU A 25 -9.21 -5.89 -6.23
CA LEU A 25 -8.58 -4.57 -6.12
C LEU A 25 -7.82 -4.51 -4.79
N ARG A 26 -6.52 -4.19 -4.85
CA ARG A 26 -5.67 -4.06 -3.66
C ARG A 26 -5.44 -2.59 -3.32
N ILE A 27 -5.51 -2.28 -2.03
CA ILE A 27 -5.20 -0.99 -1.42
C ILE A 27 -4.03 -1.21 -0.46
N ASP A 28 -2.89 -0.60 -0.74
CA ASP A 28 -1.74 -0.61 0.18
C ASP A 28 -1.78 0.67 1.03
N VAL A 29 -1.67 0.52 2.35
CA VAL A 29 -1.57 1.64 3.30
C VAL A 29 -0.18 1.60 3.92
N PHE A 30 0.66 2.57 3.56
CA PHE A 30 2.00 2.70 4.10
C PHE A 30 1.93 3.44 5.44
N THR A 31 2.47 2.81 6.48
CA THR A 31 2.39 3.27 7.87
C THR A 31 3.76 3.31 8.54
N SER A 32 3.83 3.93 9.72
CA SER A 32 4.98 3.88 10.62
C SER A 32 4.49 3.98 12.07
N GLU A 33 5.21 3.39 13.01
CA GLU A 33 4.97 3.50 14.46
C GLU A 33 5.08 4.95 14.96
N TYR A 34 5.80 5.81 14.24
CA TYR A 34 5.98 7.24 14.57
C TYR A 34 4.88 8.14 13.99
N CYS A 35 3.87 7.57 13.32
CA CYS A 35 2.82 8.30 12.63
C CYS A 35 1.51 8.24 13.43
N SER A 36 1.14 9.35 14.08
CA SER A 36 -0.05 9.41 14.94
C SER A 36 -1.39 9.19 14.24
N PHE A 37 -1.44 9.33 12.91
CA PHE A 37 -2.68 9.24 12.11
C PHE A 37 -2.73 7.99 11.24
N CYS A 38 -1.75 7.08 11.36
CA CYS A 38 -1.64 5.93 10.47
C CYS A 38 -2.71 4.87 10.75
N GLU A 39 -3.10 4.71 12.01
CA GLU A 39 -4.23 3.85 12.41
C GLU A 39 -5.54 4.36 11.80
N ASP A 40 -5.82 5.67 11.92
CA ASP A 40 -7.01 6.29 11.35
C ASP A 40 -7.08 6.10 9.82
N ALA A 41 -5.95 6.28 9.11
CA ALA A 41 -5.89 6.08 7.67
C ALA A 41 -6.17 4.63 7.26
N LEU A 42 -5.66 3.66 8.04
CA LEU A 42 -5.92 2.24 7.82
C LEU A 42 -7.40 1.90 8.05
N GLU A 43 -8.02 2.44 9.09
CA GLU A 43 -9.45 2.27 9.35
C GLU A 43 -10.30 2.85 8.22
N VAL A 44 -9.98 4.06 7.76
CA VAL A 44 -10.71 4.71 6.66
C VAL A 44 -10.58 3.90 5.37
N ALA A 45 -9.40 3.38 5.05
CA ALA A 45 -9.19 2.52 3.89
C ALA A 45 -10.02 1.23 3.98
N ARG A 46 -10.04 0.56 5.14
CA ARG A 46 -10.86 -0.65 5.39
C ARG A 46 -12.35 -0.35 5.29
N ALA A 47 -12.81 0.76 5.85
CA ALA A 47 -14.21 1.18 5.77
C ALA A 47 -14.62 1.48 4.33
N ALA A 48 -13.78 2.19 3.56
CA ALA A 48 -14.02 2.47 2.15
C ALA A 48 -14.06 1.19 1.31
N ALA A 49 -13.12 0.28 1.51
CA ALA A 49 -13.10 -1.02 0.85
C ALA A 49 -14.38 -1.82 1.16
N GLY A 50 -14.79 -1.87 2.43
CA GLY A 50 -16.02 -2.54 2.87
C GLY A 50 -17.27 -2.01 2.20
N ARG A 51 -17.39 -0.69 2.03
CA ARG A 51 -18.51 -0.05 1.30
C ARG A 51 -18.49 -0.36 -0.20
N ALA A 52 -17.30 -0.43 -0.79
CA ALA A 52 -17.12 -0.69 -2.21
C ALA A 52 -17.22 -2.19 -2.59
N THR A 53 -17.25 -3.11 -1.61
CA THR A 53 -17.48 -4.54 -1.85
C THR A 53 -18.79 -4.85 -2.59
N TYR A 54 -19.79 -3.96 -2.53
CA TYR A 54 -21.02 -4.12 -3.30
C TYR A 54 -20.83 -3.90 -4.82
N LEU A 55 -19.77 -3.18 -5.22
CA LEU A 55 -19.56 -2.72 -6.59
C LEU A 55 -18.53 -3.54 -7.36
N SER A 56 -17.68 -4.33 -6.69
CA SER A 56 -16.61 -5.09 -7.33
C SER A 56 -16.24 -6.35 -6.54
N ASN A 57 -15.38 -7.19 -7.12
CA ASN A 57 -14.73 -8.29 -6.41
C ASN A 57 -14.08 -7.79 -5.10
N ALA A 58 -13.90 -8.71 -4.13
CA ALA A 58 -13.37 -8.39 -2.80
C ALA A 58 -12.18 -7.43 -2.89
N ILE A 59 -12.26 -6.28 -2.21
CA ILE A 59 -11.17 -5.30 -2.16
C ILE A 59 -10.29 -5.67 -0.95
N GLU A 60 -9.01 -5.91 -1.19
CA GLU A 60 -8.04 -6.23 -0.15
C GLU A 60 -7.35 -4.96 0.33
N VAL A 61 -7.29 -4.74 1.65
CA VAL A 61 -6.52 -3.65 2.26
C VAL A 61 -5.33 -4.24 3.00
N VAL A 62 -4.13 -3.86 2.59
CA VAL A 62 -2.88 -4.36 3.15
C VAL A 62 -2.12 -3.21 3.81
N GLU A 63 -1.77 -3.38 5.08
CA GLU A 63 -0.87 -2.47 5.77
C GLU A 63 0.59 -2.79 5.43
N ARG A 64 1.39 -1.75 5.21
CA ARG A 64 2.82 -1.83 4.92
C ARG A 64 3.57 -0.87 5.83
N SER A 65 4.09 -1.37 6.94
CA SER A 65 4.99 -0.60 7.80
C SER A 65 6.30 -0.32 7.07
N VAL A 66 6.69 0.95 6.96
CA VAL A 66 8.02 1.33 6.45
C VAL A 66 9.12 1.11 7.47
N ASP A 67 8.79 0.92 8.75
CA ASP A 67 9.78 0.61 9.79
C ASP A 67 10.30 -0.82 9.60
N ASP A 68 9.42 -1.74 9.17
CA ASP A 68 9.77 -3.12 8.86
C ASP A 68 10.38 -3.30 7.45
N GLN A 69 10.04 -2.40 6.53
CA GLN A 69 10.43 -2.44 5.11
C GLN A 69 10.93 -1.05 4.63
N PRO A 70 12.05 -0.55 5.18
CA PRO A 70 12.55 0.80 4.89
C PRO A 70 12.92 1.01 3.41
N GLU A 71 13.23 -0.06 2.69
CA GLU A 71 13.51 -0.04 1.25
C GLU A 71 12.34 0.50 0.42
N LEU A 72 11.10 0.45 0.95
CA LEU A 72 9.91 0.96 0.27
C LEU A 72 9.93 2.49 0.13
N ILE A 73 10.60 3.20 1.05
CA ILE A 73 10.67 4.67 1.04
C ILE A 73 11.34 5.15 -0.25
N GLU A 74 12.50 4.60 -0.59
CA GLU A 74 13.23 4.96 -1.80
C GLU A 74 12.58 4.36 -3.06
N ALA A 75 12.17 3.09 -2.99
CA ALA A 75 11.64 2.38 -4.15
C ALA A 75 10.33 3.00 -4.69
N LEU A 76 9.50 3.54 -3.80
CA LEU A 76 8.20 4.14 -4.14
C LEU A 76 8.18 5.67 -4.04
N ASN A 77 9.33 6.29 -3.73
CA ASN A 77 9.44 7.72 -3.44
C ASN A 77 8.39 8.19 -2.41
N LEU A 78 8.28 7.47 -1.29
CA LEU A 78 7.34 7.83 -0.22
C LEU A 78 7.81 9.14 0.45
N VAL A 79 7.10 10.23 0.19
CA VAL A 79 7.46 11.57 0.70
C VAL A 79 6.82 11.90 2.05
N ALA A 80 5.78 11.17 2.45
CA ALA A 80 5.04 11.38 3.69
C ALA A 80 4.20 10.14 4.04
N LEU A 81 3.81 10.05 5.33
CA LEU A 81 2.94 9.02 5.87
C LEU A 81 1.76 9.66 6.65
N PRO A 82 0.58 9.02 6.72
CA PRO A 82 0.23 7.81 5.98
C PRO A 82 0.10 8.08 4.48
N LEU A 83 0.37 7.05 3.67
CA LEU A 83 0.15 7.06 2.21
C LEU A 83 -0.72 5.88 1.84
N ILE A 84 -1.82 6.13 1.12
CA ILE A 84 -2.71 5.10 0.59
C ILE A 84 -2.49 4.99 -0.91
N GLN A 85 -2.15 3.80 -1.38
CA GLN A 85 -1.93 3.51 -2.79
C GLN A 85 -3.03 2.59 -3.33
N ILE A 86 -3.68 3.02 -4.41
CA ILE A 86 -4.71 2.27 -5.12
C ILE A 86 -4.28 2.20 -6.58
N GLY A 87 -3.65 1.10 -6.95
CA GLY A 87 -2.95 0.97 -8.23
C GLY A 87 -1.89 2.07 -8.42
N ARG A 88 -2.12 2.98 -9.37
CA ARG A 88 -1.20 4.11 -9.64
C ARG A 88 -1.56 5.39 -8.89
N ALA A 89 -2.72 5.43 -8.24
CA ALA A 89 -3.15 6.58 -7.47
C ALA A 89 -2.52 6.55 -6.08
N GLN A 90 -2.08 7.71 -5.59
CA GLN A 90 -1.57 7.90 -4.24
C GLN A 90 -2.37 8.99 -3.54
N ILE A 91 -2.75 8.72 -2.31
CA ILE A 91 -3.42 9.66 -1.41
C ILE A 91 -2.52 9.83 -0.21
N ILE A 92 -2.10 11.06 0.05
CA ILE A 92 -1.16 11.39 1.13
C ILE A 92 -1.91 12.19 2.19
N GLY A 93 -1.68 11.83 3.46
CA GLY A 93 -2.31 12.47 4.61
C GLY A 93 -3.53 11.69 5.10
N LEU A 94 -4.35 12.34 5.93
CA LEU A 94 -5.50 11.71 6.58
C LEU A 94 -6.75 11.86 5.70
N PRO A 95 -7.24 10.81 5.03
CA PRO A 95 -8.53 10.86 4.36
C PRO A 95 -9.65 10.98 5.39
N THR A 96 -10.59 11.89 5.19
CA THR A 96 -11.83 11.95 5.95
C THR A 96 -12.92 11.15 5.24
N GLN A 97 -13.94 10.71 5.98
CA GLN A 97 -15.04 9.90 5.43
C GLN A 97 -16.17 10.73 4.79
N GLU A 98 -15.97 12.03 4.54
CA GLU A 98 -17.00 12.94 4.03
C GLU A 98 -17.43 12.65 2.59
#